data_AF-A0AB34IXR3-F1
#
_entry.id   AF-A0AB34IXR3-F1
#
_cell.length_a   1.000
_cell.length_b   1.000
_cell.length_c   1.000
_cell.angle_alpha   90.00
_cell.angle_beta   90.00
_cell.angle_gamma   90.00
#
_symmetry.space_group_name_H-M   'P 1'
#
loop_
_entity.id
_entity.type
_entity.pdbx_description
1 polymer ?
#
loop_
_entity_poly.entity_id
_entity_poly.type
_entity_poly.pdbx_seq_one_letter_code
_entity_poly.pdbx_strand_id
1 'polypeptide(L)'
;MAVRLAALLAPLLAGACCSAARPPSTSLRTSRTSPSPRVPPWPRRRVAFAAFALSVPIDSLSSALSLSPASRAHAFVAGSDRETSGLVVLRVAEVCDFQEKLLRSIGACSTSTPSAQAKAAADQFGNLYCGEGYQVNPGQILYGTGVMLRNSNLDGNMKLMISAEIPRSKRDDAVKQAVTVMNTFNRLIETAGNYSQFEGADYFVIAGIYSDARAELARFFDLLPPDSQARFFNFADEVRKYEEKVSREDGIERMKQ
;
A
#
# COMPACT_ATOMS: atom_id res chain seq x y z
N MET A 1 -53.76 -3.95 -26.84
CA MET A 1 -54.59 -4.91 -27.62
C MET A 1 -53.73 -5.47 -28.76
N ALA A 2 -53.80 -6.79 -28.99
CA ALA A 2 -53.06 -7.64 -29.95
C ALA A 2 -51.56 -7.85 -29.60
N VAL A 3 -51.03 -9.01 -29.16
CA VAL A 3 -51.19 -10.47 -29.41
C VAL A 3 -50.72 -10.96 -30.78
N ARG A 4 -49.59 -11.68 -30.79
CA ARG A 4 -49.12 -12.81 -31.66
C ARG A 4 -47.64 -13.05 -31.30
N LEU A 5 -47.11 -14.16 -30.76
CA LEU A 5 -47.39 -15.61 -30.69
C LEU A 5 -47.07 -16.42 -31.98
N ALA A 6 -45.86 -17.00 -32.02
CA ALA A 6 -45.40 -18.25 -32.68
C ALA A 6 -43.87 -18.34 -32.46
N ALA A 7 -43.22 -19.28 -31.74
CA ALA A 7 -43.27 -20.75 -31.63
C ALA A 7 -42.53 -21.51 -32.76
N LEU A 8 -41.76 -22.54 -32.34
CA LEU A 8 -41.13 -23.67 -33.09
C LEU A 8 -39.70 -23.41 -33.60
N LEU A 9 -38.68 -24.29 -33.52
CA LEU A 9 -38.56 -25.73 -33.22
C LEU A 9 -37.05 -26.06 -32.99
N ALA A 10 -36.72 -26.89 -31.99
CA ALA A 10 -35.51 -27.77 -31.97
C ALA A 10 -35.83 -29.05 -32.81
N PRO A 11 -35.01 -30.14 -32.94
CA PRO A 11 -33.82 -30.57 -32.17
C PRO A 11 -32.77 -31.43 -32.97
N LEU A 12 -31.89 -32.12 -32.21
CA LEU A 12 -31.16 -33.38 -32.52
C LEU A 12 -29.85 -33.34 -33.34
N LEU A 13 -28.75 -33.77 -32.71
CA LEU A 13 -28.17 -35.11 -32.96
C LEU A 13 -27.09 -35.49 -31.94
N ALA A 14 -27.17 -36.76 -31.53
CA ALA A 14 -26.28 -37.47 -30.63
C ALA A 14 -25.35 -38.42 -31.41
N GLY A 15 -24.21 -38.77 -30.82
CA GLY A 15 -23.33 -39.89 -31.21
C GLY A 15 -22.06 -39.85 -30.34
N ALA A 16 -21.89 -40.72 -29.33
CA ALA A 16 -21.36 -42.11 -29.40
C ALA A 16 -19.89 -42.14 -29.88
N CYS A 17 -18.94 -42.93 -29.37
CA CYS A 17 -18.75 -43.83 -28.23
C CYS A 17 -17.26 -44.30 -28.30
N CYS A 18 -16.73 -44.84 -27.19
CA CYS A 18 -15.60 -45.80 -27.13
C CYS A 18 -14.18 -45.38 -27.57
N SER A 19 -13.23 -45.37 -26.61
CA SER A 19 -12.22 -46.43 -26.54
C SER A 19 -11.36 -46.33 -25.28
N ALA A 20 -11.36 -47.44 -24.53
CA ALA A 20 -10.47 -47.72 -23.43
C ALA A 20 -9.14 -48.29 -23.96
N ALA A 21 -8.01 -47.85 -23.40
CA ALA A 21 -6.76 -48.59 -23.44
C ALA A 21 -5.98 -48.33 -22.15
N ARG A 22 -5.76 -49.39 -21.38
CA ARG A 22 -4.92 -49.46 -20.18
C ARG A 22 -3.78 -50.42 -20.49
N PRO A 23 -2.53 -50.10 -20.11
CA PRO A 23 -1.69 -51.14 -19.50
C PRO A 23 -0.78 -50.53 -18.40
N PRO A 24 0.20 -51.27 -17.85
CA PRO A 24 0.03 -52.06 -16.64
C PRO A 24 0.78 -51.48 -15.43
N SER A 25 0.30 -51.90 -14.26
CA SER A 25 0.93 -51.74 -12.95
C SER A 25 2.32 -52.37 -12.88
N THR A 26 3.33 -51.54 -12.62
CA THR A 26 4.64 -52.00 -12.12
C THR A 26 4.84 -51.40 -10.74
N SER A 27 4.77 -52.24 -9.72
CA SER A 27 5.09 -51.90 -8.34
C SER A 27 6.57 -52.19 -8.13
N LEU A 28 7.37 -51.18 -7.74
CA LEU A 28 8.65 -51.42 -7.08
C LEU A 28 8.91 -50.34 -6.02
N ARG A 29 8.97 -50.87 -4.80
CA ARG A 29 9.24 -50.26 -3.52
C ARG A 29 10.74 -49.97 -3.40
N THR A 30 11.10 -48.72 -3.14
CA THR A 30 12.34 -48.39 -2.42
C THR A 30 12.19 -47.09 -1.65
N SER A 31 12.26 -47.23 -0.33
CA SER A 31 12.52 -46.20 0.66
C SER A 31 13.77 -45.38 0.32
N ARG A 32 13.64 -44.06 0.26
CA ARG A 32 14.76 -43.14 0.52
C ARG A 32 14.27 -41.90 1.25
N THR A 33 14.75 -41.81 2.49
CA THR A 33 14.84 -40.64 3.36
C THR A 33 15.01 -39.32 2.59
N SER A 34 14.05 -38.41 2.79
CA SER A 34 14.11 -37.02 2.35
C SER A 34 15.09 -36.23 3.23
N PRO A 35 16.13 -35.59 2.67
CA PRO A 35 16.89 -34.59 3.39
C PRO A 35 16.07 -33.29 3.45
N SER A 36 15.69 -32.90 4.67
CA SER A 36 15.12 -31.60 4.98
C SER A 36 15.98 -30.47 4.38
N PRO A 37 15.41 -29.48 3.65
CA PRO A 37 16.17 -28.32 3.22
C PRO A 37 16.52 -27.50 4.47
N ARG A 38 17.81 -27.53 4.85
CA ARG A 38 18.37 -26.61 5.83
C ARG A 38 18.23 -25.20 5.29
N VAL A 39 17.29 -24.45 5.86
CA VAL A 39 17.23 -23.00 5.71
C VAL A 39 18.59 -22.42 6.13
N PRO A 40 19.30 -21.68 5.28
CA PRO A 40 20.57 -21.07 5.65
C PRO A 40 20.34 -20.05 6.78
N PRO A 41 21.18 -20.03 7.83
CA PRO A 41 21.16 -18.96 8.80
C PRO A 41 21.51 -17.65 8.10
N TRP A 42 20.62 -16.67 8.20
CA TRP A 42 20.83 -15.33 7.66
C TRP A 42 22.15 -14.75 8.20
N PRO A 43 23.03 -14.21 7.33
CA PRO A 43 24.21 -13.52 7.80
C PRO A 43 23.76 -12.23 8.50
N ARG A 44 24.04 -12.12 9.80
CA ARG A 44 24.05 -10.85 10.52
C ARG A 44 25.14 -9.97 9.90
N ARG A 45 24.81 -9.19 8.87
CA ARG A 45 25.66 -8.09 8.44
C ARG A 45 25.64 -7.04 9.56
N ARG A 46 26.72 -7.01 10.34
CA ARG A 46 27.09 -5.84 11.14
C ARG A 46 27.43 -4.74 10.15
N VAL A 47 26.49 -3.82 9.94
CA VAL A 47 26.79 -2.55 9.29
C VAL A 47 27.49 -1.71 10.37
N ALA A 48 28.79 -1.53 10.22
CA ALA A 48 29.52 -0.53 10.98
C ALA A 48 29.01 0.85 10.54
N PHE A 49 28.18 1.48 11.37
CA PHE A 49 27.83 2.88 11.19
C PHE A 49 29.06 3.72 11.58
N ALA A 50 29.64 4.39 10.60
CA ALA A 50 30.51 5.53 10.86
C ALA A 50 29.62 6.64 11.44
N ALA A 51 29.81 6.92 12.73
CA ALA A 51 29.14 8.01 13.43
C ALA A 51 29.70 9.34 12.92
N PHE A 52 28.89 10.09 12.16
CA PHE A 52 29.09 11.52 11.98
C PHE A 52 28.43 12.23 13.17
N ALA A 53 29.25 12.64 14.14
CA ALA A 53 28.83 13.42 15.28
C ALA A 53 28.66 14.90 14.86
N LEU A 54 27.41 15.35 14.72
CA LEU A 54 27.09 16.77 14.78
C LEU A 54 26.68 17.09 16.22
N SER A 55 27.62 17.64 16.96
CA SER A 55 27.43 18.16 18.31
C SER A 55 26.64 19.45 18.24
N VAL A 56 25.40 19.46 18.74
CA VAL A 56 24.68 20.69 19.10
C VAL A 56 24.33 20.59 20.59
N PRO A 57 24.74 21.55 21.44
CA PRO A 57 24.48 21.50 22.86
C PRO A 57 23.00 21.79 23.16
N ILE A 58 22.33 20.85 23.83
CA ILE A 58 21.02 21.06 24.45
C ILE A 58 21.27 21.34 25.91
N ASP A 59 21.29 22.62 26.27
CA ASP A 59 21.11 23.07 27.64
C ASP A 59 20.07 24.17 27.66
N SER A 60 19.18 24.09 28.65
CA SER A 60 18.16 25.07 29.03
C SER A 60 16.82 24.97 28.31
N LEU A 61 15.85 24.33 28.99
CA LEU A 61 14.54 24.93 29.35
C LEU A 61 13.69 23.90 30.10
N SER A 62 13.99 23.76 31.40
CA SER A 62 13.01 23.30 32.38
C SER A 62 12.37 24.54 33.01
N SER A 63 11.08 24.77 32.77
CA SER A 63 10.06 25.15 33.78
C SER A 63 8.80 25.75 33.16
N ALA A 64 7.69 25.46 33.86
CA ALA A 64 6.37 26.11 33.83
C ALA A 64 5.30 25.48 32.93
N LEU A 65 4.41 24.68 33.56
CA LEU A 65 3.05 25.11 33.89
C LEU A 65 2.26 23.94 34.51
N SER A 66 1.99 24.06 35.81
CA SER A 66 0.99 23.27 36.54
C SER A 66 -0.41 23.81 36.24
N LEU A 67 -1.28 22.97 35.66
CA LEU A 67 -2.71 23.25 35.49
C LEU A 67 -3.56 22.02 35.87
N SER A 68 -4.73 22.34 36.43
CA SER A 68 -5.71 21.55 37.19
C SER A 68 -6.17 20.21 36.57
N PRO A 69 -6.53 19.17 37.37
CA PRO A 69 -6.82 17.82 36.90
C PRO A 69 -8.24 17.57 36.36
N ALA A 70 -9.12 18.58 36.33
CA ALA A 70 -10.53 18.40 35.98
C ALA A 70 -10.88 19.03 34.63
N SER A 71 -10.43 18.40 33.53
CA SER A 71 -11.02 18.40 32.17
C SER A 71 -10.01 17.80 31.17
N ARG A 72 -9.74 16.49 31.27
CA ARG A 72 -9.08 15.74 30.19
C ARG A 72 -10.09 15.47 29.07
N ALA A 73 -10.42 16.50 28.31
CA ALA A 73 -10.58 16.30 26.88
C ALA A 73 -9.17 16.10 26.32
N HIS A 74 -8.97 15.09 25.48
CA HIS A 74 -7.67 14.73 24.91
C HIS A 74 -7.12 15.88 24.05
N ALA A 75 -6.43 16.82 24.70
CA ALA A 75 -5.64 17.84 24.04
C ALA A 75 -4.37 17.19 23.52
N PHE A 76 -4.19 17.27 22.21
CA PHE A 76 -3.03 16.82 21.44
C PHE A 76 -1.73 17.30 22.11
N VAL A 77 -0.94 16.37 22.66
CA VAL A 77 0.43 16.65 23.12
C VAL A 77 1.37 16.19 22.02
N ALA A 78 1.62 17.08 21.07
CA ALA A 78 2.68 16.93 20.08
C ALA A 78 4.00 16.66 20.82
N GLY A 79 4.57 15.47 20.64
CA GLY A 79 5.82 15.05 21.29
C GLY A 79 5.70 13.92 22.32
N SER A 80 4.48 13.49 22.69
CA SER A 80 4.28 12.24 23.47
C SER A 80 3.86 11.04 22.63
N ASP A 81 3.50 11.29 21.37
CA ASP A 81 3.12 10.28 20.39
C ASP A 81 4.40 9.60 19.87
N ARG A 82 4.69 8.43 20.43
CA ARG A 82 5.42 7.40 19.67
C ARG A 82 4.71 7.32 18.33
N GLU A 83 5.37 7.65 17.23
CA GLU A 83 4.88 7.27 15.90
C GLU A 83 4.63 5.77 15.98
N THR A 84 3.36 5.43 16.10
CA THR A 84 2.94 4.06 16.32
C THR A 84 3.07 3.41 14.96
N SER A 85 3.78 2.29 14.92
CA SER A 85 4.13 1.61 13.68
C SER A 85 2.94 1.38 12.72
N GLY A 86 1.72 1.24 13.27
CA GLY A 86 0.49 1.14 12.48
C GLY A 86 0.11 2.40 11.70
N LEU A 87 0.39 3.60 12.22
CA LEU A 87 0.12 4.86 11.51
C LEU A 87 0.94 4.95 10.23
N VAL A 88 2.22 4.58 10.32
CA VAL A 88 3.13 4.62 9.17
C VAL A 88 2.63 3.70 8.07
N VAL A 89 2.18 2.50 8.42
CA VAL A 89 1.59 1.53 7.48
C VAL A 89 0.36 2.12 6.78
N LEU A 90 -0.53 2.80 7.52
CA LEU A 90 -1.71 3.45 6.94
C LEU A 90 -1.33 4.60 6.01
N ARG A 91 -0.41 5.48 6.40
CA ARG A 91 0.05 6.59 5.56
C ARG A 91 0.68 6.10 4.26
N VAL A 92 1.48 5.03 4.31
CA VAL A 92 2.05 4.42 3.10
C VAL A 92 0.94 3.84 2.22
N ALA A 93 -0.10 3.23 2.80
CA ALA A 93 -1.25 2.75 2.04
C ALA A 93 -2.03 3.89 1.36
N GLU A 94 -2.19 5.04 2.02
CA GLU A 94 -2.79 6.24 1.44
C GLU A 94 -1.95 6.81 0.29
N VAL A 95 -0.63 6.86 0.45
CA VAL A 95 0.27 7.26 -0.66
C VAL A 95 0.10 6.30 -1.84
N CYS A 96 -0.02 4.99 -1.60
CA CYS A 96 -0.27 4.02 -2.67
C CYS A 96 -1.63 4.25 -3.36
N ASP A 97 -2.69 4.57 -2.62
CA ASP A 97 -4.01 4.90 -3.17
C ASP A 97 -3.96 6.15 -4.06
N PHE A 98 -3.26 7.19 -3.60
CA PHE A 98 -3.04 8.41 -4.37
C PHE A 98 -2.27 8.13 -5.66
N GLN A 99 -1.14 7.41 -5.58
CA GLN A 99 -0.32 7.06 -6.75
C GLN A 99 -1.09 6.20 -7.75
N GLU A 100 -1.88 5.23 -7.28
CA GLU A 100 -2.77 4.44 -8.11
C GLU A 100 -3.74 5.32 -8.90
N LYS A 101 -4.47 6.22 -8.20
CA LYS A 101 -5.47 7.10 -8.82
C LYS A 101 -4.84 8.06 -9.82
N LEU A 102 -3.69 8.65 -9.48
CA LEU A 102 -2.95 9.55 -10.35
C LEU A 102 -2.57 8.86 -11.66
N LEU A 103 -1.91 7.69 -11.57
CA LEU A 103 -1.44 6.96 -12.74
C LEU A 103 -2.60 6.45 -13.60
N ARG A 104 -3.68 5.95 -13.00
CA ARG A 104 -4.88 5.56 -13.77
C ARG A 104 -5.52 6.74 -14.48
N SER A 105 -5.54 7.91 -13.85
CA SER A 105 -6.05 9.14 -14.46
C SER A 105 -5.21 9.49 -15.69
N ILE A 106 -3.89 9.60 -15.55
CA ILE A 106 -2.96 9.90 -16.66
C ILE A 106 -3.07 8.85 -17.78
N GLY A 107 -3.09 7.56 -17.44
CA GLY A 107 -3.27 6.46 -18.39
C GLY A 107 -4.59 6.56 -19.15
N ALA A 108 -5.70 6.89 -18.46
CA ALA A 108 -6.98 7.12 -19.10
C ALA A 108 -6.93 8.32 -20.05
N CYS A 109 -6.28 9.42 -19.67
CA CYS A 109 -6.13 10.60 -20.53
C CYS A 109 -5.34 10.27 -21.81
N SER A 110 -4.31 9.43 -21.72
CA SER A 110 -3.47 9.04 -22.87
C SER A 110 -4.18 8.13 -23.88
N THR A 111 -5.23 7.43 -23.47
CA THR A 111 -5.95 6.44 -24.30
C THR A 111 -7.33 6.93 -24.76
N SER A 112 -7.82 8.05 -24.23
CA SER A 112 -9.18 8.54 -24.45
C SER A 112 -9.27 9.61 -25.54
N THR A 113 -10.39 9.60 -26.28
CA THR A 113 -10.77 10.71 -27.16
C THR A 113 -11.10 11.96 -26.34
N PRO A 114 -10.99 13.18 -26.90
CA PRO A 114 -11.19 14.45 -26.18
C PRO A 114 -12.53 14.56 -25.43
N SER A 115 -13.58 13.87 -25.90
CA SER A 115 -14.90 13.83 -25.24
C SER A 115 -14.97 12.94 -23.99
N ALA A 116 -14.07 11.95 -23.86
CA ALA A 116 -13.96 11.09 -22.69
C ALA A 116 -13.05 11.69 -21.60
N GLN A 117 -12.09 12.54 -21.98
CA GLN A 117 -11.24 13.31 -21.05
C GLN A 117 -12.04 14.28 -20.16
N ALA A 118 -13.14 14.84 -20.67
CA ALA A 118 -14.05 15.72 -19.90
C ALA A 118 -14.83 14.99 -18.78
N LYS A 119 -14.79 13.65 -18.75
CA LYS A 119 -15.39 12.82 -17.69
C LYS A 119 -14.34 12.16 -16.79
N ALA A 120 -13.06 12.45 -16.97
CA ALA A 120 -12.03 11.93 -16.09
C ALA A 120 -12.30 12.41 -14.65
N ALA A 121 -12.26 11.48 -13.69
CA ALA A 121 -12.50 11.81 -12.30
C ALA A 121 -11.43 12.78 -11.82
N ALA A 122 -11.85 13.96 -11.36
CA ALA A 122 -11.00 14.86 -10.62
C ALA A 122 -10.54 14.17 -9.32
N ASP A 123 -9.34 14.49 -8.84
CA ASP A 123 -8.93 14.03 -7.53
C ASP A 123 -9.74 14.69 -6.41
N GLN A 124 -9.42 14.32 -5.17
CA GLN A 124 -10.03 14.90 -3.96
C GLN A 124 -9.84 16.43 -3.84
N PHE A 125 -8.94 17.02 -4.63
CA PHE A 125 -8.68 18.46 -4.68
C PHE A 125 -9.34 19.14 -5.89
N GLY A 126 -10.09 18.39 -6.71
CA GLY A 126 -10.72 18.91 -7.92
C GLY A 126 -9.76 19.05 -9.11
N ASN A 127 -8.53 18.52 -9.01
CA ASN A 127 -7.56 18.57 -10.09
C ASN A 127 -7.84 17.50 -11.14
N LEU A 128 -7.85 17.92 -12.40
CA LEU A 128 -7.91 17.06 -13.57
C LEU A 128 -6.49 16.83 -14.10
N TYR A 129 -6.11 15.58 -14.28
CA TYR A 129 -4.77 15.22 -14.81
C TYR A 129 -4.74 15.03 -16.34
N CYS A 130 -5.86 15.33 -17.03
CA CYS A 130 -5.98 15.22 -18.49
C CYS A 130 -5.57 16.49 -19.26
N GLY A 131 -4.65 17.31 -18.73
CA GLY A 131 -4.14 18.51 -19.41
C GLY A 131 -2.82 18.28 -20.15
N GLU A 132 -2.51 19.17 -21.10
CA GLU A 132 -1.20 19.19 -21.76
C GLU A 132 -0.08 19.37 -20.71
N GLY A 133 0.71 18.33 -20.48
CA GLY A 133 1.98 18.43 -19.74
C GLY A 133 2.14 17.54 -18.50
N TYR A 134 1.11 16.83 -18.03
CA TYR A 134 1.27 15.89 -16.91
C TYR A 134 1.79 14.54 -17.41
N GLN A 135 3.12 14.38 -17.41
CA GLN A 135 3.78 13.10 -17.62
C GLN A 135 4.52 12.70 -16.35
N VAL A 136 4.32 11.46 -15.93
CA VAL A 136 5.12 10.85 -14.86
C VAL A 136 6.22 10.03 -15.51
N ASN A 137 7.47 10.32 -15.17
CA ASN A 137 8.61 9.55 -15.66
C ASN A 137 8.90 8.38 -14.71
N PRO A 138 9.31 7.21 -15.22
CA PRO A 138 9.83 6.11 -14.39
C PRO A 138 10.80 6.53 -13.28
N GLY A 139 11.72 7.46 -13.56
CA GLY A 139 12.65 8.00 -12.58
C GLY A 139 11.97 8.67 -11.37
N GLN A 140 10.82 9.33 -11.58
CA GLN A 140 10.04 9.92 -10.49
C GLN A 140 9.40 8.85 -9.60
N ILE A 141 8.91 7.75 -10.18
CA ILE A 141 8.38 6.61 -9.42
C ILE A 141 9.50 5.98 -8.60
N LEU A 142 10.64 5.65 -9.22
CA LEU A 142 11.78 5.06 -8.52
C LEU A 142 12.27 5.92 -7.36
N TYR A 143 12.48 7.21 -7.62
CA TYR A 143 12.91 8.15 -6.61
C TYR A 143 11.87 8.33 -5.50
N GLY A 144 10.61 8.58 -5.88
CA GLY A 144 9.50 8.81 -4.96
C GLY A 144 9.24 7.61 -4.05
N THR A 145 9.14 6.40 -4.61
CA THR A 145 9.00 5.16 -3.84
C THR A 145 10.22 4.94 -2.95
N GLY A 146 11.44 5.15 -3.46
CA GLY A 146 12.67 5.00 -2.67
C GLY A 146 12.76 5.97 -1.49
N VAL A 147 12.34 7.23 -1.67
CA VAL A 147 12.25 8.22 -0.58
C VAL A 147 11.15 7.81 0.41
N MET A 148 9.97 7.44 -0.07
CA MET A 148 8.85 6.98 0.76
C MET A 148 9.26 5.82 1.67
N LEU A 149 9.87 4.76 1.11
CA LEU A 149 10.25 3.57 1.88
C LEU A 149 11.37 3.86 2.90
N ARG A 150 12.33 4.73 2.57
CA ARG A 150 13.41 5.11 3.49
C ARG A 150 12.90 5.99 4.62
N ASN A 151 12.14 7.04 4.30
CA ASN A 151 11.65 7.99 5.29
C ASN A 151 10.62 7.35 6.23
N SER A 152 9.76 6.47 5.70
CA SER A 152 8.81 5.73 6.53
C SER A 152 9.46 4.63 7.36
N ASN A 153 10.68 4.18 7.04
CA ASN A 153 11.27 2.98 7.62
C ASN A 153 10.25 1.83 7.69
N LEU A 154 9.54 1.57 6.58
CA LEU A 154 8.35 0.72 6.57
C LEU A 154 8.64 -0.68 7.12
N ASP A 155 9.76 -1.30 6.73
CA ASP A 155 10.18 -2.62 7.24
C ASP A 155 10.38 -2.61 8.76
N GLY A 156 11.06 -1.59 9.29
CA GLY A 156 11.26 -1.43 10.74
C GLY A 156 9.94 -1.25 11.49
N ASN A 157 9.04 -0.43 10.94
CA ASN A 157 7.72 -0.20 11.52
C ASN A 157 6.85 -1.46 11.49
N MET A 158 6.82 -2.21 10.39
CA MET A 158 6.10 -3.49 10.34
C MET A 158 6.64 -4.48 11.38
N LYS A 159 7.97 -4.59 11.54
CA LYS A 159 8.58 -5.43 12.58
C LYS A 159 8.21 -5.01 14.00
N LEU A 160 8.20 -3.71 14.26
CA LEU A 160 7.77 -3.17 15.54
C LEU A 160 6.31 -3.54 15.82
N MET A 161 5.43 -3.33 14.85
CA MET A 161 4.00 -3.66 14.94
C MET A 161 3.78 -5.15 15.21
N ILE A 162 4.49 -6.04 14.50
CA ILE A 162 4.45 -7.49 14.72
C ILE A 162 4.83 -7.84 16.16
N SER A 163 5.87 -7.19 16.69
CA SER A 163 6.41 -7.51 18.01
C SER A 163 5.59 -6.93 19.16
N ALA A 164 5.00 -5.75 18.98
CA ALA A 164 4.36 -4.98 20.04
C ALA A 164 2.83 -5.11 20.05
N GLU A 165 2.20 -5.24 18.89
CA GLU A 165 0.76 -5.06 18.75
C GLU A 165 0.03 -6.28 18.21
N ILE A 166 0.66 -7.05 17.33
CA ILE A 166 0.05 -8.26 16.76
C ILE A 166 0.05 -9.40 17.79
N PRO A 167 -1.09 -10.07 18.02
CA PRO A 167 -1.19 -11.21 18.92
C PRO A 167 -0.17 -12.30 18.57
N ARG A 168 0.45 -12.93 19.58
CA ARG A 168 1.49 -13.95 19.37
C ARG A 168 1.06 -15.06 18.41
N SER A 169 -0.21 -15.47 18.44
CA SER A 169 -0.78 -16.49 17.56
C SER A 169 -0.81 -16.12 16.08
N LYS A 170 -0.75 -14.82 15.73
CA LYS A 170 -0.78 -14.33 14.34
C LYS A 170 0.56 -13.81 13.83
N ARG A 171 1.62 -13.84 14.65
CA ARG A 171 2.91 -13.20 14.30
C ARG A 171 3.58 -13.85 13.10
N ASP A 172 3.53 -15.17 12.99
CA ASP A 172 4.15 -15.87 11.86
C ASP A 172 3.48 -15.50 10.53
N ASP A 173 2.16 -15.37 10.52
CA ASP A 173 1.42 -14.93 9.34
C ASP A 173 1.68 -13.46 9.04
N ALA A 174 1.82 -12.62 10.08
CA ALA A 174 2.21 -11.23 9.91
C ALA A 174 3.62 -11.06 9.33
N VAL A 175 4.57 -11.90 9.72
CA VAL A 175 5.91 -11.91 9.12
C VAL A 175 5.85 -12.28 7.64
N LYS A 176 5.10 -13.33 7.27
CA LYS A 176 4.91 -13.70 5.85
C LYS A 176 4.27 -12.56 5.06
N GLN A 177 3.24 -11.95 5.63
CA GLN A 177 2.52 -10.86 4.98
C GLN A 177 3.41 -9.61 4.81
N ALA A 178 4.22 -9.26 5.81
CA ALA A 178 5.19 -8.17 5.70
C ALA A 178 6.23 -8.42 4.59
N VAL A 179 6.69 -9.67 4.42
CA VAL A 179 7.57 -10.05 3.30
C VAL A 179 6.86 -9.86 1.96
N THR A 180 5.59 -10.27 1.85
CA THR A 180 4.79 -10.04 0.65
C THR A 180 4.70 -8.55 0.31
N VAL A 181 4.40 -7.70 1.31
CA VAL A 181 4.37 -6.24 1.14
C VAL A 181 5.70 -5.71 0.57
N MET A 182 6.83 -6.08 1.17
CA MET A 182 8.15 -5.62 0.71
C MET A 182 8.48 -6.14 -0.69
N ASN A 183 8.11 -7.38 -1.00
CA ASN A 183 8.31 -7.94 -2.34
C ASN A 183 7.46 -7.21 -3.40
N THR A 184 6.24 -6.76 -3.05
CA THR A 184 5.43 -5.96 -3.96
C THR A 184 6.07 -4.60 -4.27
N PHE A 185 6.68 -3.95 -3.26
CA PHE A 185 7.44 -2.72 -3.49
C PHE A 185 8.74 -2.95 -4.28
N ASN A 186 9.44 -4.06 -4.06
CA ASN A 186 10.60 -4.42 -4.89
C ASN A 186 10.18 -4.65 -6.35
N ARG A 187 9.07 -5.37 -6.56
CA ARG A 187 8.48 -5.56 -7.89
C ARG A 187 8.12 -4.22 -8.54
N LEU A 188 7.59 -3.26 -7.79
CA LEU A 188 7.32 -1.90 -8.29
C LEU A 188 8.61 -1.23 -8.80
N ILE A 189 9.66 -1.25 -7.98
CA ILE A 189 10.96 -0.65 -8.32
C ILE A 189 11.58 -1.34 -9.54
N GLU A 190 11.59 -2.67 -9.57
CA GLU A 190 12.12 -3.45 -10.69
C GLU A 190 11.32 -3.20 -11.98
N THR A 191 9.99 -3.20 -11.87
CA THR A 191 9.11 -2.97 -13.03
C THR A 191 9.29 -1.56 -13.57
N ALA A 192 9.24 -0.54 -12.72
CA ALA A 192 9.45 0.85 -13.13
C ALA A 192 10.87 1.06 -13.72
N GLY A 193 11.89 0.39 -13.17
CA GLY A 193 13.27 0.49 -13.64
C GLY A 193 13.50 -0.07 -15.05
N ASN A 194 12.59 -0.90 -15.56
CA ASN A 194 12.66 -1.44 -16.92
C ASN A 194 12.11 -0.48 -17.99
N TYR A 195 11.52 0.65 -17.59
CA TYR A 195 10.98 1.66 -18.50
C TYR A 195 11.91 2.86 -18.62
N SER A 196 12.14 3.33 -19.85
CA SER A 196 12.77 4.63 -20.10
C SER A 196 11.76 5.79 -20.05
N GLN A 197 10.54 5.52 -20.50
CA GLN A 197 9.37 6.39 -20.45
C GLN A 197 8.10 5.54 -20.28
N PHE A 198 7.04 6.12 -19.71
CA PHE A 198 5.74 5.45 -19.61
C PHE A 198 4.82 5.92 -20.74
N GLU A 199 4.19 4.97 -21.41
CA GLU A 199 3.21 5.24 -22.46
C GLU A 199 1.94 4.41 -22.25
N GLY A 200 0.79 5.04 -22.45
CA GLY A 200 -0.50 4.35 -22.56
C GLY A 200 -0.77 3.32 -21.46
N ALA A 201 -0.63 2.03 -21.83
CA ALA A 201 -0.86 0.88 -20.96
C ALA A 201 0.09 0.80 -19.75
N ASP A 202 1.30 1.35 -19.86
CA ASP A 202 2.33 1.26 -18.81
C ASP A 202 1.87 1.88 -17.50
N TYR A 203 1.16 3.00 -17.58
CA TYR A 203 0.56 3.67 -16.41
C TYR A 203 -0.37 2.73 -15.63
N PHE A 204 -1.14 1.90 -16.33
CA PHE A 204 -2.04 0.94 -15.69
C PHE A 204 -1.31 -0.24 -15.07
N VAL A 205 -0.17 -0.66 -15.63
CA VAL A 205 0.70 -1.69 -15.04
C VAL A 205 1.23 -1.20 -13.70
N ILE A 206 1.85 -0.01 -13.68
CA ILE A 206 2.41 0.56 -12.44
C ILE A 206 1.29 0.85 -11.42
N ALA A 207 0.16 1.40 -11.86
CA ALA A 207 -1.00 1.60 -10.99
C ALA A 207 -1.52 0.29 -10.39
N GLY A 208 -1.52 -0.80 -11.15
CA GLY A 208 -1.87 -2.13 -10.67
C GLY A 208 -0.95 -2.59 -9.53
N ILE A 209 0.35 -2.34 -9.64
CA ILE A 209 1.29 -2.71 -8.58
C ILE A 209 1.07 -1.87 -7.31
N TYR A 210 0.76 -0.58 -7.41
CA TYR A 210 0.36 0.23 -6.26
C TYR A 210 -0.94 -0.25 -5.61
N SER A 211 -1.92 -0.67 -6.43
CA SER A 211 -3.16 -1.29 -5.96
C SER A 211 -2.88 -2.57 -5.16
N ASP A 212 -2.02 -3.45 -5.70
CA ASP A 212 -1.57 -4.66 -5.01
C ASP A 212 -0.86 -4.31 -3.69
N ALA A 213 0.06 -3.34 -3.69
CA ALA A 213 0.77 -2.93 -2.48
C ALA A 213 -0.19 -2.46 -1.39
N ARG A 214 -1.19 -1.67 -1.75
CA ARG A 214 -2.26 -1.22 -0.84
C ARG A 214 -3.08 -2.39 -0.31
N ALA A 215 -3.45 -3.34 -1.16
CA ALA A 215 -4.18 -4.53 -0.73
C ALA A 215 -3.34 -5.39 0.24
N GLU A 216 -2.05 -5.57 0.00
CA GLU A 216 -1.17 -6.31 0.90
C GLU A 216 -0.95 -5.59 2.24
N LEU A 217 -0.87 -4.25 2.24
CA LEU A 217 -0.81 -3.44 3.45
C LEU A 217 -2.11 -3.54 4.26
N ALA A 218 -3.27 -3.54 3.60
CA ALA A 218 -4.56 -3.72 4.25
C ALA A 218 -4.66 -5.10 4.91
N ARG A 219 -4.29 -6.17 4.21
CA ARG A 219 -4.24 -7.53 4.79
C ARG A 219 -3.28 -7.63 5.97
N PHE A 220 -2.14 -6.93 5.91
CA PHE A 220 -1.21 -6.86 7.04
C PHE A 220 -1.85 -6.16 8.24
N PHE A 221 -2.57 -5.08 8.00
CA PHE A 221 -3.28 -4.31 9.02
C PHE A 221 -4.42 -5.11 9.66
N ASP A 222 -5.14 -5.94 8.91
CA ASP A 222 -6.21 -6.82 9.41
C ASP A 222 -5.73 -7.85 10.45
N LEU A 223 -4.42 -8.10 10.54
CA LEU A 223 -3.84 -8.99 11.55
C LEU A 223 -3.78 -8.37 12.95
N LEU A 224 -3.95 -7.04 13.06
CA LEU A 224 -4.05 -6.33 14.33
C LEU A 224 -5.32 -6.72 15.10
N PRO A 225 -5.32 -6.61 16.44
CA PRO A 225 -6.54 -6.65 17.23
C PRO A 225 -7.49 -5.51 16.81
N PRO A 226 -8.83 -5.72 16.87
CA PRO A 226 -9.81 -4.70 16.47
C PRO A 226 -9.63 -3.38 17.25
N ASP A 227 -9.27 -3.46 18.53
CA ASP A 227 -9.01 -2.29 19.37
C ASP A 227 -7.83 -1.45 18.84
N SER A 228 -6.75 -2.11 18.38
CA SER A 228 -5.61 -1.41 17.79
C SER A 228 -5.96 -0.80 16.42
N GLN A 229 -6.73 -1.52 15.61
CA GLN A 229 -7.21 -1.01 14.32
C GLN A 229 -8.03 0.27 14.52
N ALA A 230 -9.02 0.25 15.41
CA ALA A 230 -9.86 1.40 15.71
C ALA A 230 -9.04 2.60 16.22
N ARG A 231 -8.04 2.36 17.07
CA ARG A 231 -7.14 3.42 17.55
C ARG A 231 -6.40 4.12 16.41
N PHE A 232 -5.89 3.37 15.43
CA PHE A 232 -5.20 3.97 14.30
C PHE A 232 -6.11 4.69 13.33
N PHE A 233 -7.30 4.13 13.05
CA PHE A 233 -8.29 4.81 12.21
C PHE A 233 -8.74 6.14 12.83
N ASN A 234 -9.07 6.14 14.12
CA ASN A 234 -9.48 7.36 14.81
C ASN A 234 -8.37 8.42 14.79
N PHE A 235 -7.12 8.01 15.03
CA PHE A 235 -5.99 8.93 14.96
C PHE A 235 -5.79 9.49 13.55
N ALA A 236 -5.86 8.63 12.51
CA ALA A 236 -5.74 9.07 11.13
C ALA A 236 -6.84 10.09 10.75
N ASP A 237 -8.07 9.86 11.20
CA ASP A 237 -9.19 10.78 11.01
C ASP A 237 -8.99 12.10 11.75
N GLU A 238 -8.48 12.07 12.97
CA GLU A 238 -8.15 13.28 13.74
C GLU A 238 -7.06 14.12 13.06
N VAL A 239 -6.00 13.47 12.58
CA VAL A 239 -4.93 14.13 11.82
C VAL A 239 -5.48 14.74 10.54
N ARG A 240 -6.31 14.01 9.79
CA ARG A 240 -6.90 14.53 8.55
C ARG A 240 -7.78 15.76 8.81
N LYS A 241 -8.61 15.73 9.84
CA LYS A 241 -9.43 16.89 10.26
C LYS A 241 -8.57 18.08 10.67
N TYR A 242 -7.46 17.83 11.35
CA TYR A 242 -6.52 18.88 11.72
C TYR A 242 -5.85 19.50 10.49
N GLU A 243 -5.36 18.68 9.55
CA GLU A 243 -4.74 19.14 8.30
C GLU A 243 -5.72 19.94 7.43
N GLU A 244 -6.98 19.51 7.34
CA GLU A 244 -8.03 20.25 6.63
C GLU A 244 -8.29 21.62 7.28
N LYS A 245 -8.35 21.67 8.62
CA LYS A 245 -8.52 22.91 9.36
C LYS A 245 -7.35 23.87 9.13
N VAL A 246 -6.12 23.40 9.26
CA VAL A 246 -4.91 24.19 9.01
C VAL A 246 -4.87 24.70 7.57
N SER A 247 -5.20 23.85 6.59
CA SER A 247 -5.22 24.25 5.17
C SER A 247 -6.23 25.37 4.89
N ARG A 248 -7.36 25.36 5.60
CA ARG A 248 -8.42 26.37 5.47
C ARG A 248 -8.09 27.68 6.21
N GLU A 249 -7.51 27.59 7.40
CA GLU A 249 -7.23 28.75 8.27
C GLU A 249 -5.93 29.47 7.88
N ASP A 250 -4.82 28.73 7.75
CA ASP A 250 -3.51 29.33 7.44
C ASP A 250 -3.39 29.81 5.99
N GLY A 251 -4.13 29.20 5.06
CA GLY A 251 -4.12 29.60 3.65
C GLY A 251 -4.67 31.01 3.46
N ILE A 252 -5.68 31.40 4.24
CA ILE A 252 -6.34 32.71 4.12
C ILE A 252 -5.58 33.81 4.87
N GLU A 253 -4.98 33.50 6.02
CA GLU A 253 -4.26 34.51 6.82
C GLU A 253 -2.87 34.83 6.26
N ARG A 254 -2.16 33.85 5.69
CA ARG A 254 -0.86 34.09 5.05
C ARG A 254 -0.94 34.80 3.69
N MET A 255 -2.10 34.77 3.02
CA MET A 255 -2.33 35.55 1.79
C MET A 255 -2.77 37.00 2.06
N LYS A 256 -3.05 37.36 3.32
CA LYS A 256 -3.48 38.71 3.73
C LYS A 256 -2.35 39.57 4.30
N GLN A 257 -1.17 39.00 4.56
CA GLN A 257 0.04 39.71 4.97
C GLN A 257 0.94 39.93 3.76
#